data_AF-V4LSV4-F1
#
_entry.id   AF-V4LSV4-F1
#
_cell.length_a   1.000
_cell.length_b   1.000
_cell.length_c   1.000
_cell.angle_alpha   90.00
_cell.angle_beta   90.00
_cell.angle_gamma   90.00
#
_symmetry.space_group_name_H-M   'P 1'
#
loop_
_entity.id
_entity.type
_entity.pdbx_description
1 polymer ?
#
loop_
_entity_poly.entity_id
_entity_poly.type
_entity_poly.pdbx_seq_one_letter_code
_entity_poly.pdbx_strand_id
1 'polypeptide(L)'
;MLSIRRSLTLAKEAKDSFLFLCNLRARLLSTDYDDPPFSPLSKPTKPLREKKTKQKKKTKQDQSSEPVTNRTVPVTSDLPFDFRYSYSETNPAIEPIGFREPKRFSPFGPGRLDRNWTGTSAPASPESDQSQWAEEREKILGEPLTEEEVTELVERYRHSDCPRQINLGKGGVTHNMIDDIHNHWKKAEAVRIKCLGVPTLDMDNICFHLEEKSGGKIVYRNINILVLYRGRYYDPKNRPIIPLMLWKPYPPIYPRLVKNVADGLTFEETKEMRNRGLLSPALMKLTRNGVYVNVVGRVREEFDTEEIVRLDCTHVGMSDCKRIGVKLKDLVPCVPILFKDEQIILWRGKRN
;
A
#
# COMPACT_ATOMS: atom_id res chain seq x y z
N MET A 1 49.47 -22.75 43.67
CA MET A 1 49.90 -22.69 45.09
C MET A 1 49.90 -21.24 45.53
N LEU A 2 49.42 -21.00 46.75
CA LEU A 2 49.55 -19.79 47.59
C LEU A 2 48.69 -18.55 47.26
N SER A 3 47.64 -18.46 48.08
CA SER A 3 46.87 -17.28 48.48
C SER A 3 47.66 -16.45 49.52
N ILE A 4 47.54 -15.11 49.48
CA ILE A 4 47.61 -14.12 50.60
C ILE A 4 46.97 -12.82 50.03
N ARG A 5 45.74 -12.40 50.39
CA ARG A 5 45.25 -11.63 51.56
C ARG A 5 45.67 -10.14 51.66
N ARG A 6 44.61 -9.30 51.76
CA ARG A 6 44.46 -7.99 52.48
C ARG A 6 45.06 -6.74 51.81
N SER A 7 44.51 -5.53 51.89
CA SER A 7 43.35 -4.93 52.60
C SER A 7 43.09 -3.49 52.11
N LEU A 8 41.87 -3.01 52.40
CA LEU A 8 41.26 -1.67 52.24
C LEU A 8 42.09 -0.44 52.69
N THR A 9 41.88 0.71 52.01
CA THR A 9 41.61 2.08 52.53
C THR A 9 41.39 3.02 51.32
N LEU A 10 40.19 3.55 51.05
CA LEU A 10 39.55 4.79 51.56
C LEU A 10 40.23 6.10 51.11
N ALA A 11 39.64 6.80 50.13
CA ALA A 11 39.68 8.26 50.03
C ALA A 11 38.43 8.77 49.28
N LYS A 12 37.72 9.68 49.94
CA LYS A 12 36.55 10.43 49.46
C LYS A 12 37.03 11.55 48.54
N GLU A 13 36.27 11.83 47.49
CA GLU A 13 36.09 13.22 47.06
C GLU A 13 34.73 13.40 46.40
N ALA A 14 34.17 14.59 46.60
CA ALA A 14 32.77 14.90 46.45
C ALA A 14 32.60 16.19 45.65
N LYS A 15 31.40 16.31 45.07
CA LYS A 15 30.71 17.53 44.62
C LYS A 15 31.07 18.03 43.23
N ASP A 16 30.34 17.53 42.25
CA ASP A 16 29.75 18.39 41.22
C ASP A 16 28.37 18.83 41.69
N SER A 17 28.23 20.14 41.82
CA SER A 17 27.03 20.86 42.19
C SER A 17 26.60 21.70 40.99
N PHE A 18 25.56 21.31 40.26
CA PHE A 18 24.75 22.28 39.51
C PHE A 18 23.30 21.76 39.34
N LEU A 19 22.44 22.40 40.13
CA LEU A 19 21.03 22.72 39.90
C LEU A 19 20.01 21.59 39.68
N PHE A 20 19.43 21.20 40.82
CA PHE A 20 18.02 20.89 40.97
C PHE A 20 17.15 22.10 40.57
N LEU A 21 16.11 21.87 39.78
CA LEU A 21 14.69 22.05 40.17
C LEU A 21 13.80 21.92 38.93
N CYS A 22 13.05 20.81 38.85
CA CYS A 22 11.62 20.83 38.51
C CYS A 22 10.99 19.44 38.70
N ASN A 23 10.43 19.28 39.90
CA ASN A 23 9.23 18.56 40.31
C ASN A 23 8.44 17.70 39.29
N LEU A 24 8.29 16.45 39.73
CA LEU A 24 7.06 15.65 39.90
C LEU A 24 6.23 15.17 38.69
N ARG A 25 6.07 13.83 38.74
CA ARG A 25 4.86 13.02 38.52
C ARG A 25 4.40 12.78 37.07
N ALA A 26 4.69 11.56 36.63
CA ALA A 26 3.72 10.45 36.58
C ALA A 26 3.79 9.71 35.22
N ARG A 27 4.05 8.41 35.33
CA ARG A 27 3.85 7.42 34.28
C ARG A 27 2.41 7.46 33.79
N LEU A 28 2.21 7.48 32.47
CA LEU A 28 1.09 6.81 31.80
C LEU A 28 1.49 6.56 30.33
N LEU A 29 1.21 5.35 29.86
CA LEU A 29 1.35 4.89 28.49
C LEU A 29 0.44 5.68 27.54
N SER A 30 0.93 6.09 26.38
CA SER A 30 0.10 6.23 25.17
C SER A 30 0.91 5.97 23.90
N THR A 31 0.29 5.17 23.04
CA THR A 31 0.65 4.92 21.64
C THR A 31 0.15 6.09 20.81
N ASP A 32 1.04 6.89 20.24
CA ASP A 32 0.63 7.99 19.37
C ASP A 32 0.72 7.55 17.91
N TYR A 33 -0.47 7.45 17.31
CA TYR A 33 -0.73 7.40 15.88
C TYR A 33 -0.80 8.88 15.44
N ASP A 34 0.08 9.30 14.55
CA ASP A 34 0.04 10.66 13.99
C ASP A 34 -1.25 10.88 13.18
N ASP A 35 -2.19 11.63 13.76
CA ASP A 35 -3.32 12.25 13.07
C ASP A 35 -2.95 13.72 12.78
N PRO A 36 -3.03 14.22 11.53
CA PRO A 36 -2.76 15.62 11.24
C PRO A 36 -3.88 16.53 11.79
N PRO A 37 -3.53 17.73 12.32
CA PRO A 37 -4.50 18.61 12.95
C PRO A 37 -5.31 19.37 11.90
N PHE A 38 -6.62 19.11 11.82
CA PHE A 38 -7.54 20.01 11.13
C PHE A 38 -7.92 21.18 12.06
N SER A 39 -7.46 22.38 11.72
CA SER A 39 -7.80 23.65 12.42
C SER A 39 -9.28 24.05 12.25
N PRO A 40 -9.77 25.07 12.98
CA PRO A 40 -10.23 25.05 14.37
C PRO A 40 -11.77 25.01 14.48
N LEU A 41 -12.28 24.27 15.47
CA LEU A 41 -13.71 24.20 15.79
C LEU A 41 -14.22 25.51 16.40
N SER A 42 -15.03 26.28 15.67
CA SER A 42 -15.89 27.30 16.28
C SER A 42 -17.08 26.61 16.94
N LYS A 43 -17.09 26.60 18.29
CA LYS A 43 -18.18 26.04 19.12
C LYS A 43 -19.51 26.77 18.87
N PRO A 44 -20.66 26.06 18.81
CA PRO A 44 -21.96 26.70 18.78
C PRO A 44 -22.44 27.03 20.21
N THR A 45 -22.68 28.31 20.51
CA THR A 45 -23.40 28.72 21.73
C THR A 45 -24.88 28.92 21.40
N LYS A 46 -25.75 28.30 22.21
CA LYS A 46 -27.22 28.30 22.11
C LYS A 46 -27.84 29.71 22.30
N PRO A 47 -29.11 29.92 21.87
CA PRO A 47 -29.65 31.25 21.57
C PRO A 47 -30.37 31.90 22.76
N LEU A 48 -30.40 33.24 22.80
CA LEU A 48 -31.44 34.00 23.49
C LEU A 48 -31.97 35.14 22.59
N ARG A 49 -33.30 35.28 22.62
CA ARG A 49 -34.18 36.12 21.80
C ARG A 49 -34.08 37.63 22.09
N GLU A 50 -34.30 38.42 21.02
CA GLU A 50 -35.08 39.68 20.89
C GLU A 50 -34.70 40.88 21.78
N LYS A 51 -34.69 42.17 21.37
CA LYS A 51 -35.27 42.91 20.23
C LYS A 51 -34.72 44.37 20.27
N LYS A 52 -34.77 45.02 19.10
CA LYS A 52 -35.08 46.46 18.86
C LYS A 52 -34.00 47.57 18.93
N THR A 53 -33.70 48.07 17.71
CA THR A 53 -33.75 49.48 17.22
C THR A 53 -32.84 50.57 17.80
N LYS A 54 -31.98 51.16 16.95
CA LYS A 54 -32.19 52.46 16.24
C LYS A 54 -30.91 52.92 15.50
N GLN A 55 -31.09 53.36 14.24
CA GLN A 55 -30.53 54.54 13.53
C GLN A 55 -29.08 55.00 13.87
N LYS A 56 -28.15 55.34 12.96
CA LYS A 56 -28.27 56.20 11.77
C LYS A 56 -26.91 56.26 11.01
N LYS A 57 -26.99 56.25 9.67
CA LYS A 57 -26.22 56.95 8.61
C LYS A 57 -24.66 56.97 8.51
N LYS A 58 -24.22 56.50 7.32
CA LYS A 58 -23.21 57.01 6.34
C LYS A 58 -21.74 57.05 6.80
N THR A 59 -20.78 56.50 6.06
CA THR A 59 -20.34 56.97 4.72
C THR A 59 -19.66 55.85 3.89
N LYS A 60 -19.78 55.96 2.55
CA LYS A 60 -19.25 55.10 1.48
C LYS A 60 -17.72 55.10 1.40
N GLN A 61 -17.13 53.96 1.01
CA GLN A 61 -16.19 53.84 -0.13
C GLN A 61 -15.91 52.37 -0.45
N ASP A 62 -16.11 52.03 -1.74
CA ASP A 62 -15.42 51.07 -2.63
C ASP A 62 -14.92 49.71 -2.09
N GLN A 63 -14.95 48.58 -2.79
CA GLN A 63 -15.44 48.11 -4.09
C GLN A 63 -15.28 46.56 -4.03
N SER A 64 -16.13 45.83 -4.76
CA SER A 64 -16.04 44.40 -5.12
C SER A 64 -15.84 43.36 -4.00
N SER A 65 -16.93 42.77 -3.53
CA SER A 65 -16.92 41.36 -3.11
C SER A 65 -17.92 40.61 -4.00
N GLU A 66 -17.42 39.94 -5.02
CA GLU A 66 -18.19 38.84 -5.60
C GLU A 66 -18.34 37.75 -4.54
N PRO A 67 -19.54 37.19 -4.32
CA PRO A 67 -19.71 36.08 -3.42
C PRO A 67 -19.19 34.83 -4.13
N VAL A 68 -18.13 34.22 -3.58
CA VAL A 68 -17.62 32.90 -4.00
C VAL A 68 -18.77 31.88 -3.90
N THR A 69 -19.40 31.66 -5.04
CA THR A 69 -20.42 30.65 -5.28
C THR A 69 -19.76 29.44 -5.91
N ASN A 70 -18.77 28.85 -5.24
CA ASN A 70 -18.25 27.55 -5.66
C ASN A 70 -19.14 26.46 -5.07
N ARG A 71 -20.31 26.25 -5.70
CA ARG A 71 -20.87 24.90 -5.76
C ARG A 71 -19.84 24.07 -6.52
N THR A 72 -18.98 23.36 -5.80
CA THR A 72 -17.87 22.58 -6.38
C THR A 72 -18.42 21.63 -7.43
N VAL A 73 -18.18 21.93 -8.71
CA VAL A 73 -18.54 21.05 -9.83
C VAL A 73 -17.73 19.75 -9.68
N PRO A 74 -18.32 18.57 -9.93
CA PRO A 74 -17.58 17.31 -9.90
C PRO A 74 -16.39 17.36 -10.87
N VAL A 75 -15.25 16.81 -10.45
CA VAL A 75 -14.11 16.59 -11.34
C VAL A 75 -14.55 15.59 -12.39
N THR A 76 -14.42 15.95 -13.67
CA THR A 76 -14.70 15.03 -14.77
C THR A 76 -13.51 14.11 -15.01
N SER A 77 -13.78 12.85 -15.36
CA SER A 77 -12.74 11.84 -15.56
C SER A 77 -13.01 10.99 -16.79
N ASP A 78 -12.11 11.11 -17.76
CA ASP A 78 -12.15 10.34 -19.00
C ASP A 78 -11.26 9.08 -18.96
N LEU A 79 -10.68 8.74 -17.79
CA LEU A 79 -9.77 7.60 -17.66
C LEU A 79 -10.43 6.26 -18.00
N PRO A 80 -9.85 5.40 -18.85
CA PRO A 80 -10.52 4.23 -19.43
C PRO A 80 -10.51 3.00 -18.51
N PHE A 81 -10.32 3.19 -17.22
CA PHE A 81 -10.24 2.12 -16.23
C PHE A 81 -10.99 2.48 -14.95
N ASP A 82 -11.40 1.43 -14.24
CA ASP A 82 -12.06 1.54 -12.95
C ASP A 82 -11.15 2.20 -11.92
N PHE A 83 -11.70 3.07 -11.08
CA PHE A 83 -10.98 3.58 -9.92
C PHE A 83 -11.10 2.58 -8.78
N ARG A 84 -9.95 2.07 -8.33
CA ARG A 84 -9.84 1.11 -7.24
C ARG A 84 -8.74 1.58 -6.30
N TYR A 85 -8.89 1.28 -5.00
CA TYR A 85 -7.85 1.61 -4.03
C TYR A 85 -6.51 0.97 -4.37
N SER A 86 -6.53 -0.29 -4.80
CA SER A 86 -5.37 -1.03 -5.25
C SER A 86 -5.71 -1.81 -6.51
N TYR A 87 -4.84 -1.72 -7.51
CA TYR A 87 -4.92 -2.47 -8.75
C TYR A 87 -4.28 -3.85 -8.62
N SER A 88 -3.11 -3.94 -7.96
CA SER A 88 -2.34 -5.19 -7.89
C SER A 88 -2.73 -6.12 -6.73
N GLU A 89 -3.48 -5.63 -5.72
CA GLU A 89 -3.84 -6.43 -4.54
C GLU A 89 -5.31 -6.87 -4.51
N THR A 90 -6.05 -6.64 -5.60
CA THR A 90 -7.43 -7.13 -5.74
C THR A 90 -7.48 -8.19 -6.82
N ASN A 91 -7.94 -9.40 -6.47
CA ASN A 91 -8.18 -10.47 -7.43
C ASN A 91 -9.63 -10.34 -7.96
N PRO A 92 -9.86 -10.01 -9.24
CA PRO A 92 -11.20 -9.81 -9.78
C PRO A 92 -12.03 -11.10 -9.83
N ALA A 93 -11.39 -12.28 -9.80
CA ALA A 93 -12.08 -13.56 -9.82
C ALA A 93 -12.74 -13.92 -8.48
N ILE A 94 -12.43 -13.21 -7.39
CA ILE A 94 -12.91 -13.52 -6.04
C ILE A 94 -13.75 -12.36 -5.53
N GLU A 95 -15.07 -12.57 -5.49
CA GLU A 95 -15.98 -11.62 -4.88
C GLU A 95 -16.02 -11.77 -3.35
N PRO A 96 -16.11 -10.65 -2.60
CA PRO A 96 -16.30 -10.71 -1.17
C PRO A 96 -17.73 -11.17 -0.83
N ILE A 97 -17.86 -11.98 0.23
CA ILE A 97 -19.16 -12.41 0.79
C ILE A 97 -19.95 -11.18 1.27
N GLY A 98 -19.24 -10.18 1.77
CA GLY A 98 -19.82 -8.94 2.26
C GLY A 98 -18.75 -7.98 2.77
N PHE A 99 -19.18 -6.96 3.51
CA PHE A 99 -18.32 -5.95 4.11
C PHE A 99 -18.59 -5.89 5.61
N ARG A 100 -17.56 -5.60 6.40
CA ARG A 100 -17.70 -5.46 7.86
C ARG A 100 -18.67 -4.35 8.26
N GLU A 101 -18.77 -3.34 7.40
CA GLU A 101 -19.67 -2.19 7.56
C GLU A 101 -20.54 -2.04 6.32
N PRO A 102 -21.80 -1.59 6.44
CA PRO A 102 -22.70 -1.43 5.32
C PRO A 102 -22.18 -0.34 4.36
N LYS A 103 -22.20 -0.63 3.05
CA LYS A 103 -21.80 0.30 1.97
C LYS A 103 -22.53 1.66 1.99
N ARG A 104 -23.64 1.75 2.72
CA ARG A 104 -24.56 2.89 2.79
C ARG A 104 -23.95 4.14 3.45
N PHE A 105 -22.87 4.00 4.24
CA PHE A 105 -22.28 5.10 5.00
C PHE A 105 -20.82 5.38 4.62
N SER A 106 -20.47 5.41 3.32
CA SER A 106 -19.19 6.01 2.93
C SER A 106 -19.28 7.54 3.10
N PRO A 107 -18.65 8.15 4.11
CA PRO A 107 -18.88 9.56 4.44
C PRO A 107 -18.36 10.54 3.37
N PHE A 108 -17.55 10.06 2.42
CA PHE A 108 -16.95 10.86 1.34
C PHE A 108 -17.13 10.22 -0.04
N GLY A 109 -18.30 9.60 -0.27
CA GLY A 109 -18.69 9.04 -1.57
C GLY A 109 -18.70 10.05 -2.74
N PRO A 110 -19.12 9.63 -3.95
CA PRO A 110 -18.79 10.17 -5.28
C PRO A 110 -19.24 11.62 -5.59
N GLY A 111 -19.67 12.41 -4.61
CA GLY A 111 -20.14 13.79 -4.87
C GLY A 111 -19.08 14.73 -5.45
N ARG A 112 -17.80 14.32 -5.53
CA ARG A 112 -16.70 15.08 -6.13
C ARG A 112 -16.26 14.58 -7.51
N LEU A 113 -16.77 13.44 -7.98
CA LEU A 113 -16.36 12.80 -9.23
C LEU A 113 -17.60 12.55 -10.10
N ASP A 114 -17.48 12.71 -11.41
CA ASP A 114 -18.51 12.40 -12.40
C ASP A 114 -18.73 10.89 -12.65
N ARG A 115 -18.48 10.04 -11.65
CA ARG A 115 -18.61 8.58 -11.75
C ARG A 115 -19.41 7.99 -10.61
N ASN A 116 -20.21 6.98 -10.95
CA ASN A 116 -20.97 6.21 -9.97
C ASN A 116 -20.04 5.38 -9.10
N TRP A 117 -20.09 5.57 -7.78
CA TRP A 117 -19.33 4.77 -6.82
C TRP A 117 -20.12 3.56 -6.35
N THR A 118 -19.55 2.36 -6.52
CA THR A 118 -20.17 1.08 -6.14
C THR A 118 -19.97 0.71 -4.67
N GLY A 119 -19.31 1.57 -3.89
CA GLY A 119 -18.83 1.29 -2.53
C GLY A 119 -17.38 0.79 -2.49
N THR A 120 -16.88 0.26 -3.61
CA THR A 120 -15.55 -0.36 -3.74
C THR A 120 -14.75 0.13 -4.92
N SER A 121 -15.43 0.50 -6.00
CA SER A 121 -14.83 1.02 -7.23
C SER A 121 -15.69 2.11 -7.84
N ALA A 122 -15.10 2.94 -8.68
CA ALA A 122 -15.80 3.83 -9.60
C ALA A 122 -15.55 3.31 -11.01
N PRO A 123 -16.50 2.58 -11.64
CA PRO A 123 -16.31 2.01 -12.96
C PRO A 123 -15.97 3.07 -14.01
N ALA A 124 -15.24 2.66 -15.05
CA ALA A 124 -15.00 3.52 -16.21
C ALA A 124 -16.31 3.93 -16.90
N SER A 125 -16.31 5.08 -17.56
CA SER A 125 -17.43 5.48 -18.42
C SER A 125 -17.56 4.46 -19.57
N PRO A 126 -18.77 4.01 -19.93
CA PRO A 126 -18.96 3.12 -21.08
C PRO A 126 -18.50 3.73 -22.40
N GLU A 127 -18.35 5.05 -22.46
CA GLU A 127 -17.85 5.79 -23.63
C GLU A 127 -16.32 5.80 -23.72
N SER A 128 -15.61 5.33 -22.69
CA SER A 128 -14.15 5.31 -22.69
C SER A 128 -13.61 4.18 -23.59
N ASP A 129 -12.93 4.57 -24.67
CA ASP A 129 -12.34 3.64 -25.63
C ASP A 129 -10.93 3.23 -25.20
N GLN A 130 -10.78 1.98 -24.74
CA GLN A 130 -9.49 1.42 -24.35
C GLN A 130 -8.48 1.39 -25.51
N SER A 131 -8.96 1.30 -26.76
CA SER A 131 -8.12 1.27 -27.96
C SER A 131 -7.47 2.64 -28.17
N GLN A 132 -8.25 3.72 -28.06
CA GLN A 132 -7.72 5.08 -28.16
C GLN A 132 -6.67 5.36 -27.08
N TRP A 133 -6.90 4.91 -25.85
CA TRP A 133 -5.92 5.05 -24.78
C TRP A 133 -4.61 4.30 -25.04
N ALA A 134 -4.70 3.09 -25.61
CA ALA A 134 -3.52 2.33 -25.99
C ALA A 134 -2.73 3.05 -27.09
N GLU A 135 -3.41 3.60 -28.09
CA GLU A 135 -2.77 4.40 -29.15
C GLU A 135 -2.13 5.69 -28.61
N GLU A 136 -2.82 6.41 -27.71
CA GLU A 136 -2.25 7.60 -27.05
C GLU A 136 -1.01 7.26 -26.23
N ARG A 137 -1.07 6.14 -25.50
CA ARG A 137 0.08 5.63 -24.76
C ARG A 137 1.26 5.34 -25.68
N GLU A 138 1.05 4.66 -26.79
CA GLU A 138 2.12 4.39 -27.77
C GLU A 138 2.69 5.68 -28.37
N LYS A 139 1.83 6.65 -28.70
CA LYS A 139 2.26 7.99 -29.16
C LYS A 139 3.12 8.71 -28.12
N ILE A 140 2.78 8.65 -26.84
CA ILE A 140 3.55 9.28 -25.75
C ILE A 140 4.90 8.58 -25.52
N LEU A 141 4.90 7.24 -25.54
CA LEU A 141 6.12 6.46 -25.38
C LEU A 141 7.10 6.71 -26.53
N GLY A 142 6.58 6.77 -27.77
CA GLY A 142 7.37 6.99 -28.96
C GLY A 142 8.21 5.76 -29.34
N GLU A 143 9.31 6.01 -30.06
CA GLU A 143 10.25 4.95 -30.41
C GLU A 143 10.88 4.32 -29.16
N PRO A 144 11.07 3.00 -29.12
CA PRO A 144 11.77 2.34 -28.03
C PRO A 144 13.13 3.00 -27.74
N LEU A 145 13.51 3.03 -26.47
CA LEU A 145 14.85 3.45 -26.08
C LEU A 145 15.87 2.44 -26.58
N THR A 146 17.00 2.93 -27.09
CA THR A 146 18.17 2.10 -27.38
C THR A 146 18.76 1.54 -26.09
N GLU A 147 19.51 0.44 -26.16
CA GLU A 147 20.13 -0.17 -24.97
C GLU A 147 21.09 0.79 -24.25
N GLU A 148 21.76 1.66 -25.00
CA GLU A 148 22.65 2.71 -24.48
C GLU A 148 21.85 3.75 -23.68
N GLU A 149 20.77 4.30 -24.26
CA GLU A 149 19.87 5.24 -23.58
C GLU A 149 19.25 4.62 -22.32
N VAL A 150 18.83 3.35 -22.38
CA VAL A 150 18.32 2.61 -21.23
C VAL A 150 19.39 2.52 -20.14
N THR A 151 20.62 2.15 -20.50
CA THR A 151 21.72 1.99 -19.53
C THR A 151 22.04 3.31 -18.83
N GLU A 152 22.13 4.41 -19.59
CA GLU A 152 22.36 5.75 -19.02
C GLU A 152 21.21 6.20 -18.11
N LEU A 153 19.96 5.97 -18.54
CA LEU A 153 18.79 6.28 -17.74
C LEU A 153 18.78 5.46 -16.45
N VAL A 154 19.08 4.16 -16.53
CA VAL A 154 19.09 3.27 -15.38
C VAL A 154 20.20 3.66 -14.41
N GLU A 155 21.40 3.99 -14.89
CA GLU A 155 22.50 4.45 -14.02
C GLU A 155 22.11 5.70 -13.22
N ARG A 156 21.44 6.66 -13.86
CA ARG A 156 21.00 7.90 -13.22
C ARG A 156 19.98 7.69 -12.10
N TYR A 157 19.11 6.68 -12.21
CA TYR A 157 17.96 6.52 -11.30
C TYR A 157 17.99 5.25 -10.43
N ARG A 158 18.90 4.29 -10.66
CA ARG A 158 18.90 3.00 -9.92
C ARG A 158 19.35 3.13 -8.46
N HIS A 159 20.26 4.06 -8.18
CA HIS A 159 20.92 4.20 -6.89
C HIS A 159 19.96 4.64 -5.78
N SER A 160 20.28 4.26 -4.53
CA SER A 160 19.39 4.48 -3.38
C SER A 160 19.27 5.94 -2.94
N ASP A 161 20.22 6.78 -3.34
CA ASP A 161 20.26 8.22 -3.13
C ASP A 161 19.42 9.00 -4.16
N CYS A 162 18.76 8.32 -5.09
CA CYS A 162 17.89 8.94 -6.07
C CYS A 162 16.77 9.75 -5.38
N PRO A 163 16.70 11.09 -5.58
CA PRO A 163 15.69 11.95 -4.96
C PRO A 163 14.29 11.75 -5.57
N ARG A 164 14.19 10.99 -6.67
CA ARG A 164 12.94 10.65 -7.37
C ARG A 164 12.56 9.21 -7.07
N GLN A 165 12.35 8.92 -5.78
CA GLN A 165 11.95 7.60 -5.31
C GLN A 165 10.51 7.60 -4.78
N ILE A 166 9.72 6.63 -5.23
CA ILE A 166 8.41 6.30 -4.66
C ILE A 166 8.50 4.93 -3.97
N ASN A 167 7.89 4.79 -2.79
CA ASN A 167 7.82 3.52 -2.09
C ASN A 167 6.44 2.88 -2.29
N LEU A 168 6.43 1.71 -2.93
CA LEU A 168 5.23 0.88 -3.06
C LEU A 168 5.15 -0.05 -1.85
N GLY A 169 4.16 0.20 -0.98
CA GLY A 169 3.98 -0.55 0.26
C GLY A 169 2.93 -1.65 0.16
N LYS A 170 2.36 -2.02 1.32
CA LYS A 170 1.35 -3.08 1.46
C LYS A 170 0.10 -2.90 0.58
N GLY A 171 -0.19 -1.71 0.10
CA GLY A 171 -1.31 -1.42 -0.80
C GLY A 171 -1.07 -1.82 -2.25
N GLY A 172 0.15 -2.22 -2.62
CA GLY A 172 0.48 -2.49 -4.02
C GLY A 172 0.41 -1.21 -4.87
N VAL A 173 0.07 -1.37 -6.15
CA VAL A 173 -0.16 -0.23 -7.06
C VAL A 173 -1.49 0.42 -6.70
N THR A 174 -1.45 1.58 -6.04
CA THR A 174 -2.66 2.31 -5.60
C THR A 174 -3.04 3.41 -6.60
N HIS A 175 -4.30 3.86 -6.56
CA HIS A 175 -4.76 4.96 -7.42
C HIS A 175 -3.93 6.24 -7.25
N ASN A 176 -3.72 6.67 -6.00
CA ASN A 176 -2.98 7.90 -5.72
C ASN A 176 -1.51 7.80 -6.10
N MET A 177 -0.92 6.60 -6.10
CA MET A 177 0.44 6.39 -6.57
C MET A 177 0.60 6.77 -8.05
N ILE A 178 -0.45 6.64 -8.87
CA ILE A 178 -0.41 7.04 -10.28
C ILE A 178 -0.22 8.57 -10.40
N ASP A 179 -0.97 9.37 -9.62
CA ASP A 179 -0.76 10.83 -9.60
C ASP A 179 0.64 11.18 -9.08
N ASP A 180 1.12 10.48 -8.04
CA ASP A 180 2.47 10.67 -7.51
C ASP A 180 3.55 10.43 -8.58
N ILE A 181 3.39 9.39 -9.41
CA ILE A 181 4.27 9.11 -10.56
C ILE A 181 4.25 10.29 -11.54
N HIS A 182 3.06 10.72 -11.96
CA HIS A 182 2.94 11.87 -12.88
C HIS A 182 3.47 13.17 -12.29
N ASN A 183 3.43 13.34 -10.97
CA ASN A 183 4.00 14.49 -10.26
C ASN A 183 5.53 14.46 -10.29
N HIS A 184 6.15 13.28 -10.16
CA HIS A 184 7.60 13.12 -10.34
C HIS A 184 8.02 13.38 -11.78
N TRP A 185 7.26 12.90 -12.75
CA TRP A 185 7.53 13.10 -14.17
C TRP A 185 7.45 14.54 -14.66
N LYS A 186 6.91 15.47 -13.86
CA LYS A 186 7.02 16.93 -14.13
C LYS A 186 8.47 17.42 -14.10
N LYS A 187 9.34 16.76 -13.31
CA LYS A 187 10.70 17.22 -13.01
C LYS A 187 11.78 16.20 -13.41
N ALA A 188 11.39 15.03 -13.88
CA ALA A 188 12.28 13.92 -14.19
C ALA A 188 11.74 13.07 -15.33
N GLU A 189 12.64 12.39 -16.04
CA GLU A 189 12.29 11.49 -17.15
C GLU A 189 11.82 10.11 -16.65
N ALA A 190 12.33 9.70 -15.50
CA ALA A 190 11.99 8.43 -14.88
C ALA A 190 11.80 8.58 -13.36
N VAL A 191 11.19 7.57 -12.76
CA VAL A 191 11.01 7.46 -11.32
C VAL A 191 11.48 6.10 -10.83
N ARG A 192 12.22 6.10 -9.72
CA ARG A 192 12.63 4.88 -9.03
C ARG A 192 11.50 4.42 -8.12
N ILE A 193 11.05 3.19 -8.25
CA ILE A 193 10.00 2.61 -7.40
C ILE A 193 10.61 1.49 -6.58
N LYS A 194 10.54 1.61 -5.25
CA LYS A 194 10.97 0.57 -4.32
C LYS A 194 9.74 -0.18 -3.79
N CYS A 195 9.59 -1.43 -4.17
CA CYS A 195 8.51 -2.31 -3.77
C CYS A 195 8.83 -2.98 -2.43
N LEU A 196 7.85 -3.02 -1.53
CA LEU A 196 7.96 -3.56 -0.18
C LEU A 196 6.66 -4.28 0.22
N GLY A 197 6.82 -5.29 1.07
CA GLY A 197 5.75 -6.12 1.61
C GLY A 197 5.29 -7.22 0.66
N VAL A 198 4.10 -7.74 0.95
CA VAL A 198 3.43 -8.83 0.23
C VAL A 198 3.35 -8.65 -1.30
N PRO A 199 3.16 -7.43 -1.86
CA PRO A 199 3.13 -7.26 -3.31
C PRO A 199 4.36 -7.82 -4.01
N THR A 200 5.53 -7.82 -3.36
CA THR A 200 6.79 -8.30 -3.96
C THR A 200 6.80 -9.81 -4.31
N LEU A 201 5.82 -10.59 -3.84
CA LEU A 201 5.61 -11.97 -4.32
C LEU A 201 5.27 -12.05 -5.80
N ASP A 202 4.69 -10.98 -6.36
CA ASP A 202 4.17 -10.92 -7.72
C ASP A 202 4.58 -9.59 -8.38
N MET A 203 5.88 -9.51 -8.70
CA MET A 203 6.45 -8.34 -9.34
C MET A 203 5.95 -8.17 -10.77
N ASP A 204 5.51 -9.24 -11.45
CA ASP A 204 4.97 -9.18 -12.81
C ASP A 204 3.63 -8.43 -12.83
N ASN A 205 2.74 -8.75 -11.89
CA ASN A 205 1.47 -8.04 -11.75
C ASN A 205 1.64 -6.56 -11.34
N ILE A 206 2.64 -6.25 -10.50
CA ILE A 206 3.01 -4.86 -10.22
C ILE A 206 3.47 -4.16 -11.50
N CYS A 207 4.36 -4.80 -12.26
CA CYS A 207 4.89 -4.23 -13.50
C CYS A 207 3.77 -3.95 -14.50
N PHE A 208 2.89 -4.93 -14.70
CA PHE A 208 1.72 -4.82 -15.55
C PHE A 208 0.86 -3.60 -15.19
N HIS A 209 0.44 -3.47 -13.93
CA HIS A 209 -0.43 -2.36 -13.53
C HIS A 209 0.26 -1.00 -13.51
N LEU A 210 1.57 -0.93 -13.21
CA LEU A 210 2.31 0.32 -13.32
C LEU A 210 2.35 0.80 -14.77
N GLU A 211 2.70 -0.07 -15.71
CA GLU A 211 2.73 0.25 -17.14
C GLU A 211 1.34 0.59 -17.70
N GLU A 212 0.34 -0.22 -17.38
CA GLU A 212 -1.03 -0.09 -17.87
C GLU A 212 -1.71 1.20 -17.37
N LYS A 213 -1.57 1.51 -16.06
CA LYS A 213 -2.32 2.63 -15.44
C LYS A 213 -1.62 3.97 -15.51
N SER A 214 -0.28 4.00 -15.53
CA SER A 214 0.48 5.25 -15.70
C SER A 214 0.78 5.60 -17.16
N GLY A 215 0.67 4.63 -18.07
CA GLY A 215 1.10 4.77 -19.46
C GLY A 215 2.62 4.68 -19.66
N GLY A 216 3.41 4.62 -18.57
CA GLY A 216 4.86 4.52 -18.64
C GLY A 216 5.37 3.15 -19.10
N LYS A 217 6.70 3.05 -19.15
CA LYS A 217 7.44 1.83 -19.48
C LYS A 217 8.47 1.50 -18.41
N ILE A 218 8.51 0.25 -17.97
CA ILE A 218 9.55 -0.21 -17.04
C ILE A 218 10.80 -0.53 -17.85
N VAL A 219 11.87 0.21 -17.56
CA VAL A 219 13.16 0.10 -18.27
C VAL A 219 14.20 -0.66 -17.46
N TYR A 220 13.95 -0.86 -16.16
CA TYR A 220 14.80 -1.67 -15.29
C TYR A 220 14.00 -2.30 -14.17
N ARG A 221 14.37 -3.55 -13.88
CA ARG A 221 13.84 -4.35 -12.80
C ARG A 221 14.96 -5.13 -12.15
N ASN A 222 15.17 -4.92 -10.86
CA ASN A 222 16.09 -5.70 -10.05
C ASN A 222 15.49 -5.98 -8.67
N ILE A 223 15.19 -7.25 -8.41
CA ILE A 223 14.53 -7.74 -7.19
C ILE A 223 13.24 -6.95 -6.90
N ASN A 224 13.32 -5.92 -6.05
CA ASN A 224 12.21 -5.10 -5.62
C ASN A 224 12.34 -3.62 -6.03
N ILE A 225 13.30 -3.29 -6.89
CA ILE A 225 13.53 -1.95 -7.42
C ILE A 225 13.14 -1.94 -8.88
N LEU A 226 12.31 -0.97 -9.25
CA LEU A 226 11.89 -0.70 -10.63
C LEU A 226 12.31 0.71 -11.02
N VAL A 227 12.61 0.93 -12.28
CA VAL A 227 12.70 2.28 -12.88
C VAL A 227 11.63 2.39 -13.94
N LEU A 228 10.72 3.34 -13.74
CA LEU A 228 9.57 3.58 -14.61
C LEU A 228 9.79 4.88 -15.39
N TYR A 229 9.92 4.74 -16.71
CA TYR A 229 10.11 5.81 -17.67
C TYR A 229 8.78 6.35 -18.18
N ARG A 230 8.70 7.67 -18.37
CA ARG A 230 7.46 8.38 -18.74
C ARG A 230 7.11 8.34 -20.25
N GLY A 231 8.09 8.03 -21.10
CA GLY A 231 7.97 8.17 -22.56
C GLY A 231 8.73 9.37 -23.14
N ARG A 232 9.06 9.31 -24.43
CA ARG A 232 9.83 10.38 -25.13
C ARG A 232 9.04 11.67 -25.27
N TYR A 233 7.74 11.56 -25.52
CA TYR A 233 6.85 12.67 -25.85
C TYR A 233 5.89 13.01 -24.71
N TYR A 234 6.26 12.68 -23.47
CA TYR A 234 5.45 13.02 -22.30
C TYR A 234 5.40 14.54 -22.09
N ASP A 235 4.21 15.10 -22.18
CA ASP A 235 3.94 16.51 -21.86
C ASP A 235 3.26 16.64 -20.48
N PRO A 236 3.93 17.26 -19.49
CA PRO A 236 3.34 17.51 -18.18
C PRO A 236 2.05 18.34 -18.20
N LYS A 237 1.81 19.16 -19.25
CA LYS A 237 0.60 20.00 -19.38
C LYS A 237 -0.60 19.20 -19.87
N ASN A 238 -0.38 18.26 -20.77
CA ASN A 238 -1.42 17.40 -21.37
C ASN A 238 -1.51 16.02 -20.70
N ARG A 239 -0.96 15.88 -19.48
CA ARG A 239 -1.02 14.63 -18.74
C ARG A 239 -2.47 14.29 -18.34
N PRO A 240 -2.81 13.00 -18.19
CA PRO A 240 -4.12 12.63 -17.67
C PRO A 240 -4.34 13.18 -16.25
N ILE A 241 -5.56 13.67 -16.01
CA ILE A 241 -5.98 14.09 -14.67
C ILE A 241 -6.35 12.82 -13.90
N ILE A 242 -5.57 12.50 -12.88
CA ILE A 242 -5.85 11.39 -11.96
C ILE A 242 -6.56 11.97 -10.72
N PRO A 243 -7.88 11.77 -10.55
CA PRO A 243 -8.59 12.33 -9.40
C PRO A 243 -8.12 11.69 -8.10
N LEU A 244 -7.75 12.49 -7.10
CA LEU A 244 -7.28 11.96 -5.83
C LEU A 244 -8.36 11.11 -5.15
N MET A 245 -8.02 9.86 -4.85
CA MET A 245 -8.86 8.95 -4.09
C MET A 245 -8.63 9.19 -2.60
N LEU A 246 -9.56 9.92 -1.97
CA LEU A 246 -9.47 10.31 -0.55
C LEU A 246 -9.99 9.24 0.42
N TRP A 247 -10.31 8.05 -0.08
CA TRP A 247 -10.95 7.00 0.71
C TRP A 247 -10.35 5.63 0.41
N LYS A 248 -10.54 4.74 1.39
CA LYS A 248 -10.20 3.32 1.28
C LYS A 248 -11.48 2.51 1.44
N PRO A 249 -11.78 1.57 0.53
CA PRO A 249 -12.92 0.68 0.69
C PRO A 249 -12.88 -0.04 2.04
N TYR A 250 -14.06 -0.25 2.62
CA TYR A 250 -14.17 -1.02 3.86
C TYR A 250 -13.56 -2.41 3.70
N PRO A 251 -12.95 -2.97 4.76
CA PRO A 251 -12.36 -4.29 4.69
C PRO A 251 -13.41 -5.34 4.25
N PRO A 252 -13.24 -5.96 3.07
CA PRO A 252 -14.12 -7.01 2.60
C PRO A 252 -14.02 -8.25 3.50
N ILE A 253 -15.08 -9.02 3.54
CA ILE A 253 -15.14 -10.33 4.18
C ILE A 253 -15.07 -11.37 3.07
N TYR A 254 -13.96 -12.12 3.05
CA TYR A 254 -13.77 -13.24 2.15
C TYR A 254 -14.09 -14.57 2.83
N PRO A 255 -14.32 -15.65 2.06
CA PRO A 255 -14.36 -17.01 2.59
C PRO A 255 -13.10 -17.33 3.41
N ARG A 256 -13.22 -18.25 4.36
CA ARG A 256 -12.07 -18.69 5.15
C ARG A 256 -11.01 -19.30 4.23
N LEU A 257 -9.79 -18.76 4.29
CA LEU A 257 -8.66 -19.24 3.49
C LEU A 257 -8.32 -20.69 3.79
N VAL A 258 -8.32 -21.07 5.07
CA VAL A 258 -8.10 -22.44 5.53
C VAL A 258 -9.43 -23.07 5.92
N LYS A 259 -9.78 -24.16 5.26
CA LYS A 259 -10.94 -25.00 5.59
C LYS A 259 -10.60 -25.98 6.70
N ASN A 260 -11.60 -26.45 7.46
CA ASN A 260 -11.40 -27.45 8.50
C ASN A 260 -10.86 -28.77 7.91
N VAL A 261 -11.43 -29.18 6.79
CA VAL A 261 -11.00 -30.30 5.94
C VAL A 261 -10.48 -29.71 4.64
N ALA A 262 -9.26 -30.05 4.24
CA ALA A 262 -8.69 -29.59 2.98
C ALA A 262 -9.39 -30.30 1.81
N ASP A 263 -9.52 -29.60 0.68
CA ASP A 263 -10.24 -30.15 -0.48
C ASP A 263 -9.54 -31.43 -0.97
N GLY A 264 -10.31 -32.52 -1.12
CA GLY A 264 -9.80 -33.82 -1.56
C GLY A 264 -9.15 -34.68 -0.49
N LEU A 265 -9.15 -34.26 0.78
CA LEU A 265 -8.68 -35.06 1.93
C LEU A 265 -9.82 -35.38 2.91
N THR A 266 -9.66 -36.44 3.69
CA THR A 266 -10.52 -36.70 4.87
C THR A 266 -10.09 -35.81 6.04
N PHE A 267 -10.89 -35.78 7.10
CA PHE A 267 -10.55 -35.04 8.33
C PHE A 267 -9.26 -35.56 8.99
N GLU A 268 -9.09 -36.89 9.02
CA GLU A 268 -7.93 -37.54 9.62
C GLU A 268 -6.66 -37.27 8.82
N GLU A 269 -6.72 -37.44 7.49
CA GLU A 269 -5.62 -37.09 6.58
C GLU A 269 -5.24 -35.61 6.70
N THR A 270 -6.23 -34.71 6.74
CA THR A 270 -5.96 -33.27 6.90
C THR A 270 -5.21 -33.00 8.22
N LYS A 271 -5.60 -33.66 9.32
CA LYS A 271 -4.93 -33.53 10.62
C LYS A 271 -3.50 -34.07 10.57
N GLU A 272 -3.30 -35.21 9.93
CA GLU A 272 -1.97 -35.80 9.71
C GLU A 272 -1.07 -34.86 8.90
N MET A 273 -1.55 -34.33 7.78
CA MET A 273 -0.80 -33.41 6.93
C MET A 273 -0.41 -32.12 7.67
N ARG A 274 -1.31 -31.58 8.50
CA ARG A 274 -1.00 -30.43 9.37
C ARG A 274 0.10 -30.75 10.37
N ASN A 275 0.03 -31.92 11.02
CA ASN A 275 1.04 -32.34 12.00
C ASN A 275 2.40 -32.58 11.33
N ARG A 276 2.40 -33.27 10.17
CA ARG A 276 3.61 -33.46 9.36
C ARG A 276 4.24 -32.14 8.95
N GLY A 277 3.44 -31.19 8.48
CA GLY A 277 3.93 -29.85 8.12
C GLY A 277 4.46 -29.04 9.30
N LEU A 278 3.93 -29.23 10.51
CA LEU A 278 4.51 -28.59 11.70
C LEU A 278 5.87 -29.21 12.08
N LEU A 279 6.05 -30.50 11.84
CA LEU A 279 7.29 -31.24 12.12
C LEU A 279 8.34 -31.09 11.02
N SER A 280 7.94 -30.78 9.79
CA SER A 280 8.87 -30.60 8.66
C SER A 280 9.82 -29.42 8.90
N PRO A 281 11.03 -29.44 8.32
CA PRO A 281 11.92 -28.29 8.37
C PRO A 281 11.27 -27.07 7.69
N ALA A 282 11.67 -25.87 8.11
CA ALA A 282 11.18 -24.65 7.45
C ALA A 282 12.00 -24.45 6.17
N LEU A 283 11.32 -24.33 5.03
CA LEU A 283 11.95 -24.06 3.73
C LEU A 283 12.76 -22.76 3.78
N MET A 284 12.17 -21.71 4.36
CA MET A 284 12.84 -20.44 4.58
C MET A 284 12.17 -19.62 5.67
N LYS A 285 12.92 -18.61 6.12
CA LYS A 285 12.45 -17.58 7.04
C LYS A 285 12.21 -16.27 6.32
N LEU A 286 10.99 -15.76 6.43
CA LEU A 286 10.60 -14.47 5.90
C LEU A 286 10.97 -13.36 6.90
N THR A 287 11.64 -12.33 6.39
CA THR A 287 12.16 -11.22 7.20
C THR A 287 11.23 -10.02 7.17
N ARG A 288 11.34 -9.16 8.19
CA ARG A 288 10.59 -7.90 8.29
C ARG A 288 10.93 -6.87 7.19
N ASN A 289 12.00 -7.11 6.42
CA ASN A 289 12.41 -6.26 5.30
C ASN A 289 11.35 -6.19 4.20
N GLY A 290 10.42 -7.15 4.15
CA GLY A 290 9.27 -7.11 3.24
C GLY A 290 9.65 -7.37 1.78
N VAL A 291 10.73 -8.08 1.52
CA VAL A 291 11.14 -8.45 0.15
C VAL A 291 10.97 -9.97 0.01
N TYR A 292 9.98 -10.38 -0.77
CA TYR A 292 9.53 -11.78 -0.89
C TYR A 292 9.61 -12.33 -2.32
N VAL A 293 10.40 -11.69 -3.19
CA VAL A 293 10.49 -12.00 -4.64
C VAL A 293 10.81 -13.47 -4.92
N ASN A 294 11.68 -14.08 -4.13
CA ASN A 294 12.15 -15.45 -4.36
C ASN A 294 11.26 -16.53 -3.73
N VAL A 295 10.23 -16.16 -2.97
CA VAL A 295 9.42 -17.12 -2.21
C VAL A 295 8.64 -18.03 -3.16
N VAL A 296 8.01 -17.47 -4.19
CA VAL A 296 7.22 -18.24 -5.16
C VAL A 296 8.07 -19.28 -5.89
N GLY A 297 9.24 -18.88 -6.39
CA GLY A 297 10.16 -19.78 -7.10
C GLY A 297 10.60 -20.94 -6.22
N ARG A 298 11.08 -20.65 -5.01
CA ARG A 298 11.51 -21.69 -4.06
C ARG A 298 10.39 -22.62 -3.60
N VAL A 299 9.18 -22.09 -3.41
CA VAL A 299 8.02 -22.94 -3.05
C VAL A 299 7.65 -23.88 -4.20
N ARG A 300 7.76 -23.43 -5.47
CA ARG A 300 7.55 -24.30 -6.64
C ARG A 300 8.60 -25.40 -6.71
N GLU A 301 9.88 -25.04 -6.57
CA GLU A 301 11.00 -25.99 -6.55
C GLU A 301 10.83 -27.05 -5.45
N GLU A 302 10.48 -26.62 -4.22
CA GLU A 302 10.29 -27.55 -3.11
C GLU A 302 9.09 -28.48 -3.32
N PHE A 303 8.06 -28.03 -4.05
CA PHE A 303 6.90 -28.87 -4.36
C PHE A 303 7.18 -29.95 -5.42
N ASP A 304 8.33 -29.93 -6.08
CA ASP A 304 8.74 -31.02 -6.97
C ASP A 304 9.15 -32.26 -6.17
N THR A 305 9.79 -32.04 -5.01
CA THR A 305 10.31 -33.08 -4.10
C THR A 305 9.35 -33.39 -2.95
N GLU A 306 8.89 -32.36 -2.25
CA GLU A 306 8.03 -32.48 -1.07
C GLU A 306 6.55 -32.19 -1.41
N GLU A 307 5.63 -32.75 -0.65
CA GLU A 307 4.19 -32.48 -0.80
C GLU A 307 3.69 -31.40 0.17
N ILE A 308 4.44 -31.12 1.23
CA ILE A 308 4.13 -30.12 2.25
C ILE A 308 5.33 -29.18 2.38
N VAL A 309 5.06 -27.88 2.41
CA VAL A 309 6.07 -26.86 2.62
C VAL A 309 5.72 -26.02 3.85
N ARG A 310 6.71 -25.80 4.72
CA ARG A 310 6.61 -24.90 5.87
C ARG A 310 7.39 -23.61 5.62
N LEU A 311 6.73 -22.46 5.78
CA LEU A 311 7.37 -21.15 5.76
C LEU A 311 7.36 -20.52 7.16
N ASP A 312 8.54 -20.11 7.63
CA ASP A 312 8.68 -19.37 8.89
C ASP A 312 8.42 -17.88 8.64
N CYS A 313 7.36 -17.34 9.25
CA CYS A 313 6.94 -15.95 9.10
C CYS A 313 6.95 -15.18 10.44
N THR A 314 7.74 -15.60 11.43
CA THR A 314 7.79 -14.97 12.78
C THR A 314 8.01 -13.45 12.76
N HIS A 315 8.69 -12.90 11.75
CA HIS A 315 8.99 -11.46 11.70
C HIS A 315 8.10 -10.67 10.74
N VAL A 316 7.12 -11.32 10.12
CA VAL A 316 6.27 -10.72 9.07
C VAL A 316 5.01 -10.09 9.65
N GLY A 317 4.47 -10.68 10.72
CA GLY A 317 3.22 -10.26 11.36
C GLY A 317 1.98 -10.91 10.74
N MET A 318 1.01 -11.23 11.58
CA MET A 318 -0.12 -12.12 11.26
C MET A 318 -0.97 -11.69 10.04
N SER A 319 -1.17 -10.38 9.83
CA SER A 319 -1.96 -9.88 8.69
C SER A 319 -1.27 -10.14 7.36
N ASP A 320 0.04 -9.90 7.30
CA ASP A 320 0.84 -10.13 6.10
C ASP A 320 1.03 -11.64 5.86
N CYS A 321 1.20 -12.46 6.91
CA CYS A 321 1.25 -13.93 6.78
C CYS A 321 0.04 -14.50 6.04
N LYS A 322 -1.17 -14.04 6.41
CA LYS A 322 -2.40 -14.48 5.73
C LYS A 322 -2.41 -14.04 4.27
N ARG A 323 -2.02 -12.80 3.98
CA ARG A 323 -1.96 -12.29 2.60
C ARG A 323 -0.93 -13.02 1.74
N ILE A 324 0.23 -13.37 2.30
CA ILE A 324 1.24 -14.21 1.65
C ILE A 324 0.62 -15.56 1.28
N GLY A 325 -0.08 -16.21 2.21
CA GLY A 325 -0.76 -17.47 1.93
C GLY A 325 -1.84 -17.38 0.84
N VAL A 326 -2.59 -16.27 0.77
CA VAL A 326 -3.53 -16.02 -0.34
C VAL A 326 -2.78 -15.90 -1.66
N LYS A 327 -1.75 -15.05 -1.73
CA LYS A 327 -0.98 -14.87 -2.97
C LYS A 327 -0.29 -16.17 -3.42
N LEU A 328 0.25 -16.95 -2.49
CA LEU A 328 0.88 -18.23 -2.83
C LEU A 328 -0.13 -19.24 -3.37
N LYS A 329 -1.37 -19.25 -2.87
CA LYS A 329 -2.45 -20.06 -3.44
C LYS A 329 -2.78 -19.66 -4.88
N ASP A 330 -2.72 -18.37 -5.20
CA ASP A 330 -3.03 -17.86 -6.53
C ASP A 330 -1.87 -18.07 -7.52
N LEU A 331 -0.62 -17.98 -7.04
CA LEU A 331 0.59 -18.04 -7.88
C LEU A 331 1.20 -19.44 -7.99
N VAL A 332 0.93 -20.32 -7.03
CA VAL A 332 1.41 -21.69 -6.97
C VAL A 332 0.21 -22.60 -6.81
N PRO A 333 0.09 -23.71 -7.56
CA PRO A 333 -0.99 -24.68 -7.39
C PRO A 333 -0.83 -25.41 -6.04
N CYS A 334 -1.20 -24.73 -4.97
CA CYS A 334 -1.08 -25.19 -3.60
C CYS A 334 -2.24 -24.68 -2.74
N VAL A 335 -2.45 -25.34 -1.60
CA VAL A 335 -3.52 -25.05 -0.66
C VAL A 335 -2.89 -24.74 0.70
N PRO A 336 -3.09 -23.53 1.26
CA PRO A 336 -2.74 -23.25 2.64
C PRO A 336 -3.62 -24.08 3.59
N ILE A 337 -3.01 -24.94 4.41
CA ILE A 337 -3.74 -25.87 5.29
C ILE A 337 -3.66 -25.50 6.78
N LEU A 338 -2.70 -24.65 7.17
CA LEU A 338 -2.56 -24.17 8.54
C LEU A 338 -1.81 -22.84 8.61
N PHE A 339 -2.32 -21.93 9.45
CA PHE A 339 -1.59 -20.76 9.95
C PHE A 339 -1.53 -20.88 11.47
N LYS A 340 -0.34 -21.11 12.03
CA LYS A 340 -0.15 -21.29 13.48
C LYS A 340 1.20 -20.75 13.90
N ASP A 341 1.27 -20.00 15.00
CA ASP A 341 2.52 -19.48 15.59
C ASP A 341 3.41 -18.78 14.54
N GLU A 342 2.79 -17.98 13.67
CA GLU A 342 3.46 -17.26 12.58
C GLU A 342 4.16 -18.18 11.57
N GLN A 343 3.76 -19.44 11.48
CA GLN A 343 4.15 -20.39 10.44
C GLN A 343 3.01 -20.53 9.41
N ILE A 344 3.38 -20.74 8.16
CA ILE A 344 2.45 -21.08 7.08
C ILE A 344 2.77 -22.50 6.62
N ILE A 345 1.77 -23.37 6.66
CA ILE A 345 1.88 -24.73 6.09
C ILE A 345 1.08 -24.78 4.80
N LEU A 346 1.77 -25.10 3.71
CA LEU A 346 1.22 -25.22 2.37
C LEU A 346 1.26 -26.69 1.95
N TRP A 347 0.21 -27.13 1.27
CA TRP A 347 0.12 -28.47 0.70
C TRP A 347 -0.05 -28.36 -0.81
N ARG A 348 0.69 -29.14 -1.59
CA ARG A 348 0.63 -29.12 -3.06
C ARG A 348 -0.73 -29.53 -3.62
N GLY A 349 -1.52 -30.31 -2.88
CA GLY A 349 -2.69 -30.99 -3.43
C GLY A 349 -2.35 -32.41 -3.89
N LYS A 350 -3.37 -33.20 -4.21
CA LYS A 350 -3.18 -34.53 -4.84
C LYS A 350 -2.64 -34.32 -6.25
N ARG A 351 -1.59 -35.07 -6.63
CA ARG A 351 -1.19 -35.19 -8.04
C ARG A 351 -2.31 -35.97 -8.74
N ASN A 352 -2.99 -35.34 -9.70
CA ASN A 352 -3.89 -36.03 -10.60
C ASN A 352 -3.11 -36.89 -11.58
#